data_AF-A0A059X0X4-F1
#
_entry.id   AF-A0A059X0X4-F1
#
_cell.length_a   1.000
_cell.length_b   1.000
_cell.length_c   1.000
_cell.angle_alpha   90.00
_cell.angle_beta   90.00
_cell.angle_gamma   90.00
#
_symmetry.space_group_name_H-M   'P 1'
#
loop_
_entity.id
_entity.type
_entity.pdbx_description
1 polymer ?
#
loop_
_entity_poly.entity_id
_entity_poly.type
_entity_poly.pdbx_seq_one_letter_code
_entity_poly.pdbx_strand_id
1 'polypeptide(L)'
;MRIAHIGGLSMHIVRHLILWIVFVLLFSVGALSLELSEGYKVTTTEYYGLRNIGFTFIALMFLIATVFYPIILLPLSIIICRIVTASFVRVLLYFVMGGTGGIFIFQNLYNDRFIQEYDLNIITSILIFGVIGVLYALMDNFLQRRQALLR
;
A
#
# COMPACT_ATOMS: atom_id res chain seq x y z
N MET A 1 -26.56 12.77 28.45
CA MET A 1 -26.34 12.84 26.98
C MET A 1 -24.84 12.93 26.63
N ARG A 2 -24.02 11.96 27.10
CA ARG A 2 -22.54 11.95 26.90
C ARG A 2 -21.99 10.58 26.46
N ILE A 3 -22.83 9.55 26.41
CA ILE A 3 -22.44 8.15 26.14
C ILE A 3 -22.37 7.87 24.62
N ALA A 4 -23.21 8.53 23.81
CA ALA A 4 -23.20 8.37 22.35
C ALA A 4 -21.91 8.86 21.66
N HIS A 5 -21.21 9.83 22.26
CA HIS A 5 -20.00 10.41 21.67
C HIS A 5 -18.76 9.52 21.82
N ILE A 6 -18.76 8.57 22.77
CA ILE A 6 -17.66 7.63 23.02
C ILE A 6 -17.72 6.44 22.06
N GLY A 7 -18.94 5.95 21.75
CA GLY A 7 -19.15 4.84 20.82
C GLY A 7 -18.72 5.16 19.38
N GLY A 8 -19.02 6.37 18.90
CA GLY A 8 -18.64 6.81 17.55
C GLY A 8 -17.13 6.96 17.34
N LEU A 9 -16.41 7.46 18.35
CA LEU A 9 -14.96 7.61 18.31
C LEU A 9 -14.24 6.25 18.25
N SER A 10 -14.71 5.30 19.05
CA SER A 10 -14.17 3.93 19.09
C SER A 10 -14.26 3.24 17.73
N MET A 11 -15.41 3.34 17.04
CA MET A 11 -15.58 2.69 15.74
C MET A 11 -14.66 3.25 14.66
N HIS A 12 -14.37 4.56 14.65
CA HIS A 12 -13.43 5.16 13.70
C HIS A 12 -12.00 4.66 13.90
N ILE A 13 -11.55 4.60 15.15
CA ILE A 13 -10.22 4.11 15.51
C ILE A 13 -10.09 2.65 15.05
N VAL A 14 -11.09 1.81 15.32
CA VAL A 14 -11.10 0.40 14.89
C VAL A 14 -11.01 0.27 13.37
N ARG A 15 -11.73 1.08 12.59
CA ARG A 15 -11.59 1.06 11.11
C ARG A 15 -10.16 1.38 10.67
N HIS A 16 -9.55 2.43 11.22
CA HIS A 16 -8.20 2.81 10.84
C HIS A 16 -7.15 1.79 11.28
N LEU A 17 -7.36 1.06 12.37
CA LEU A 17 -6.53 -0.09 12.77
C LEU A 17 -6.68 -1.27 11.80
N ILE A 18 -7.90 -1.60 11.39
CA ILE A 18 -8.12 -2.67 10.39
C ILE A 18 -7.46 -2.29 9.06
N LEU A 19 -7.64 -1.05 8.60
CA LEU A 19 -7.02 -0.56 7.37
C LEU A 19 -5.49 -0.53 7.46
N TRP A 20 -4.92 -0.32 8.65
CA TRP A 20 -3.48 -0.41 8.85
C TRP A 20 -2.99 -1.83 8.58
N ILE A 21 -3.61 -2.83 9.21
CA ILE A 21 -3.25 -4.25 9.03
C ILE A 21 -3.42 -4.64 7.55
N VAL A 22 -4.54 -4.26 6.94
CA VAL A 22 -4.82 -4.51 5.51
C VAL A 22 -3.75 -3.89 4.63
N PHE A 23 -3.35 -2.65 4.89
CA PHE A 23 -2.29 -2.00 4.12
C PHE A 23 -0.95 -2.71 4.26
N VAL A 24 -0.55 -3.08 5.49
CA VAL A 24 0.73 -3.76 5.72
C VAL A 24 0.80 -5.08 4.94
N LEU A 25 -0.29 -5.85 4.95
CA LEU A 25 -0.39 -7.10 4.19
C LEU A 25 -0.35 -6.85 2.68
N LEU A 26 -1.19 -5.94 2.18
CA LEU A 26 -1.25 -5.61 0.76
C LEU A 26 0.07 -5.06 0.22
N PHE A 27 0.72 -4.15 0.95
CA PHE A 27 2.02 -3.60 0.59
C PHE A 27 3.08 -4.69 0.57
N SER A 28 3.14 -5.54 1.59
CA SER A 28 4.13 -6.63 1.65
C SER A 28 3.94 -7.62 0.50
N VAL A 29 2.70 -7.98 0.16
CA VAL A 29 2.39 -8.81 -1.01
C VAL A 29 2.76 -8.10 -2.31
N GLY A 30 2.49 -6.79 -2.44
CA GLY A 30 2.88 -5.99 -3.60
C GLY A 30 4.40 -5.94 -3.80
N ALA A 31 5.15 -5.67 -2.73
CA ALA A 31 6.61 -5.65 -2.75
C ALA A 31 7.19 -7.02 -3.10
N LEU A 32 6.65 -8.10 -2.52
CA LEU A 32 7.05 -9.48 -2.85
C LEU A 32 6.72 -9.83 -4.30
N SER A 33 5.54 -9.43 -4.79
CA SER A 33 5.15 -9.68 -6.17
C SER A 33 6.08 -8.97 -7.14
N LEU A 34 6.42 -7.71 -6.87
CA LEU A 34 7.37 -6.94 -7.67
C LEU A 34 8.73 -7.62 -7.68
N GLU A 35 9.21 -8.03 -6.50
CA GLU A 35 10.49 -8.70 -6.35
C GLU A 35 10.56 -10.03 -7.11
N LEU A 36 9.49 -10.84 -7.06
CA LEU A 36 9.42 -12.08 -7.83
C LEU A 36 9.36 -11.83 -9.35
N SER A 37 8.70 -10.76 -9.79
CA SER A 37 8.55 -10.44 -11.22
C SER A 37 9.78 -9.76 -11.84
N GLU A 38 10.43 -8.86 -11.12
CA GLU A 38 11.50 -8.00 -11.63
C GLU A 38 12.81 -8.25 -10.86
N GLY A 39 12.77 -8.26 -9.53
CA GLY A 39 13.97 -8.41 -8.72
C GLY A 39 14.73 -9.73 -8.88
N TYR A 40 14.03 -10.83 -9.16
CA TYR A 40 14.68 -12.13 -9.42
C TYR A 40 15.53 -12.16 -10.69
N LYS A 41 15.32 -11.23 -11.62
CA LYS A 41 16.17 -11.08 -12.81
C LYS A 41 17.57 -10.62 -12.42
N VAL A 42 17.71 -9.85 -11.33
CA VAL A 42 19.00 -9.35 -10.86
C VAL A 42 19.77 -10.47 -10.19
N THR A 43 20.89 -10.88 -10.80
CA THR A 43 21.66 -12.04 -10.37
C THR A 43 22.95 -11.71 -9.61
N THR A 44 23.25 -10.42 -9.43
CA THR A 44 24.43 -9.97 -8.67
C THR A 44 24.24 -10.17 -7.17
N THR A 45 25.34 -10.31 -6.42
CA THR A 45 25.31 -10.34 -4.95
C THR A 45 25.22 -8.93 -4.32
N GLU A 46 25.39 -7.88 -5.12
CA GLU A 46 25.30 -6.48 -4.67
C GLU A 46 23.85 -6.03 -4.42
N TYR A 47 22.89 -6.68 -5.08
CA TYR A 47 21.47 -6.37 -4.93
C TYR A 47 20.89 -6.99 -3.66
N TYR A 48 20.38 -6.19 -2.73
CA TYR A 48 19.78 -6.68 -1.47
C TYR A 48 18.30 -7.12 -1.64
N GLY A 49 18.03 -7.96 -2.64
CA GLY A 49 16.71 -8.53 -2.92
C GLY A 49 16.40 -9.83 -2.18
N LEU A 50 15.21 -10.38 -2.41
CA LEU A 50 14.73 -11.62 -1.79
C LEU A 50 15.69 -12.79 -2.04
N ARG A 51 16.33 -12.84 -3.21
CA ARG A 51 17.30 -13.89 -3.54
C ARG A 51 18.53 -13.88 -2.63
N ASN A 52 19.01 -12.70 -2.24
CA ASN A 52 20.29 -12.56 -1.55
C ASN A 52 20.14 -12.44 -0.02
N ILE A 53 19.11 -11.74 0.45
CA ILE A 53 18.86 -11.55 1.89
C ILE A 53 17.63 -12.31 2.41
N GLY A 54 16.92 -13.04 1.55
CA GLY A 54 15.85 -13.96 1.94
C GLY A 54 14.78 -13.28 2.80
N PHE A 55 14.47 -13.90 3.93
CA PHE A 55 13.45 -13.42 4.86
C PHE A 55 13.68 -11.99 5.37
N THR A 56 14.94 -11.52 5.43
CA THR A 56 15.26 -10.15 5.83
C THR A 56 14.61 -9.13 4.91
N PHE A 57 14.51 -9.40 3.61
CA PHE A 57 13.80 -8.55 2.66
C PHE A 57 12.32 -8.39 3.06
N ILE A 58 11.68 -9.50 3.38
CA ILE A 58 10.26 -9.54 3.77
C ILE A 58 10.06 -8.74 5.07
N ALA A 59 10.92 -8.96 6.06
CA ALA A 59 10.87 -8.24 7.33
C ALA A 59 11.06 -6.73 7.15
N LEU A 60 11.97 -6.30 6.28
CA LEU A 60 12.18 -4.89 5.95
C LEU A 60 10.95 -4.27 5.29
N MET A 61 10.38 -4.93 4.28
CA MET A 61 9.17 -4.42 3.59
C MET A 61 7.98 -4.32 4.53
N PHE A 62 7.82 -5.30 5.43
CA PHE A 62 6.79 -5.28 6.47
C PHE A 62 6.97 -4.12 7.45
N LEU A 63 8.20 -3.87 7.91
CA LEU A 63 8.52 -2.76 8.80
C LEU A 63 8.26 -1.41 8.11
N ILE A 64 8.74 -1.25 6.88
CA ILE A 64 8.50 -0.04 6.07
C ILE A 64 7.00 0.21 5.96
N ALA A 65 6.19 -0.80 5.59
CA ALA A 65 4.75 -0.67 5.46
C ALA A 65 4.07 -0.23 6.77
N THR A 66 4.55 -0.78 7.90
CA THR A 66 4.02 -0.46 9.23
C THR A 66 4.20 1.03 9.56
N VAL A 67 5.33 1.62 9.18
CA VAL A 67 5.63 3.05 9.38
C VAL A 67 4.98 3.93 8.32
N PHE A 68 4.92 3.48 7.07
CA PHE A 68 4.38 4.25 5.94
C PHE A 68 2.90 4.58 6.12
N TYR A 69 2.13 3.64 6.69
CA TYR A 69 0.69 3.80 6.86
C TYR A 69 0.32 5.03 7.71
N PRO A 70 0.75 5.17 8.99
CA PRO A 70 0.35 6.30 9.82
C PRO A 70 0.87 7.65 9.29
N ILE A 71 2.02 7.65 8.63
CA ILE A 71 2.67 8.89 8.17
C ILE A 71 2.06 9.39 6.86
N ILE A 72 1.79 8.50 5.90
CA ILE A 72 1.41 8.89 4.54
C ILE A 72 -0.03 8.48 4.23
N LEU A 73 -0.36 7.20 4.36
CA LEU A 73 -1.64 6.71 3.84
C LEU A 73 -2.83 7.12 4.70
N LEU A 74 -2.67 7.15 6.02
CA LEU A 74 -3.72 7.56 6.96
C LEU A 74 -4.16 9.03 6.74
N PRO A 75 -3.27 10.04 6.76
CA PRO A 75 -3.69 11.42 6.51
C PRO A 75 -4.30 11.57 5.10
N LEU A 76 -3.73 10.89 4.11
CA LEU A 76 -4.24 10.91 2.74
C LEU A 76 -5.65 10.30 2.63
N SER A 77 -5.89 9.17 3.29
CA SER A 77 -7.21 8.51 3.32
C SER A 77 -8.26 9.40 3.98
N ILE A 78 -7.91 10.10 5.05
CA ILE A 78 -8.79 11.08 5.71
C ILE A 78 -9.15 12.22 4.75
N ILE A 79 -8.16 12.79 4.05
CA ILE A 79 -8.35 13.87 3.09
C ILE A 79 -9.27 13.42 1.94
N ILE A 80 -9.00 12.24 1.35
CA ILE A 80 -9.79 11.71 0.23
C ILE A 80 -11.22 11.42 0.66
N CYS A 81 -11.43 10.79 1.81
CA CYS A 81 -12.76 10.53 2.33
C CYS A 81 -13.56 11.82 2.58
N ARG A 82 -12.87 12.91 2.93
CA ARG A 82 -13.49 14.21 3.20
C ARG A 82 -13.86 14.95 1.91
N ILE A 83 -13.02 14.88 0.88
CA ILE A 83 -13.21 15.63 -0.37
C ILE A 83 -14.09 14.88 -1.37
N VAL A 84 -13.89 13.58 -1.50
CA VAL A 84 -14.50 12.78 -2.56
C VAL A 84 -15.62 11.94 -1.96
N THR A 85 -16.86 12.16 -2.40
CA THR A 85 -18.02 11.39 -1.91
C THR A 85 -18.29 10.14 -2.75
N ALA A 86 -17.99 10.19 -4.05
CA ALA A 86 -18.23 9.08 -4.98
C ALA A 86 -17.22 7.94 -4.79
N SER A 87 -17.70 6.74 -4.45
CA SER A 87 -16.85 5.56 -4.23
C SER A 87 -15.96 5.21 -5.43
N PHE A 88 -16.50 5.32 -6.66
CA PHE A 88 -15.74 5.00 -7.88
C PHE A 88 -14.54 5.94 -8.07
N VAL A 89 -14.73 7.24 -7.84
CA VAL A 89 -13.65 8.24 -7.94
C VAL A 89 -12.55 7.96 -6.93
N ARG A 90 -12.89 7.51 -5.72
CA ARG A 90 -11.88 7.11 -4.73
C ARG A 90 -11.06 5.92 -5.19
N VAL A 91 -11.70 4.89 -5.76
CA VAL A 91 -10.97 3.72 -6.29
C VAL A 91 -9.97 4.16 -7.36
N LEU A 92 -10.37 5.04 -8.27
CA LEU A 92 -9.47 5.59 -9.28
C LEU A 92 -8.31 6.39 -8.67
N LEU A 93 -8.57 7.22 -7.65
CA LEU A 93 -7.52 7.95 -6.96
C LEU A 93 -6.53 7.01 -6.28
N TYR A 94 -7.01 6.00 -5.56
CA TYR A 94 -6.14 5.01 -4.94
C TYR A 94 -5.35 4.18 -5.96
N PHE A 95 -5.93 3.87 -7.12
CA PHE A 95 -5.18 3.24 -8.22
C PHE A 95 -4.03 4.13 -8.68
N VAL A 96 -4.29 5.42 -8.96
CA VAL A 96 -3.26 6.36 -9.41
C VAL A 96 -2.18 6.55 -8.33
N MET A 97 -2.57 6.74 -7.07
CA MET A 97 -1.64 6.90 -5.95
C MET A 97 -0.84 5.62 -5.68
N GLY A 98 -1.47 4.45 -5.84
CA GLY A 98 -0.80 3.16 -5.78
C GLY A 98 0.25 3.05 -6.88
N GLY A 99 -0.12 3.35 -8.12
CA GLY A 99 0.81 3.35 -9.25
C GLY A 99 1.98 4.33 -9.08
N THR A 100 1.73 5.57 -8.62
CA THR A 100 2.81 6.54 -8.34
C THR A 100 3.68 6.10 -7.17
N GLY A 101 3.09 5.51 -6.14
CA GLY A 101 3.83 4.84 -5.05
C GLY A 101 4.70 3.70 -5.57
N GLY A 102 4.20 2.91 -6.53
CA GLY A 102 4.95 1.85 -7.18
C GLY A 102 6.16 2.37 -7.96
N ILE A 103 6.03 3.50 -8.66
CA ILE A 103 7.17 4.18 -9.30
C ILE A 103 8.25 4.52 -8.27
N PHE A 104 7.84 5.14 -7.16
CA PHE A 104 8.76 5.51 -6.08
C PHE A 104 9.45 4.27 -5.49
N ILE A 105 8.71 3.21 -5.21
CA ILE A 105 9.27 1.95 -4.67
C ILE A 105 10.26 1.35 -5.67
N PHE A 106 9.92 1.28 -6.94
CA PHE A 106 10.76 0.69 -7.98
C PHE A 106 12.12 1.41 -8.08
N GLN A 107 12.11 2.73 -8.11
CA GLN A 107 13.32 3.55 -8.19
C GLN A 107 14.19 3.48 -6.92
N ASN A 108 13.59 3.25 -5.76
CA ASN A 108 14.34 3.09 -4.51
C ASN A 108 14.87 1.66 -4.33
N LEU A 109 14.16 0.67 -4.87
CA LEU A 109 14.55 -0.73 -4.74
C LEU A 109 15.62 -1.12 -5.76
N TYR A 110 15.50 -0.63 -6.99
CA TYR A 110 16.41 -0.93 -8.08
C TYR A 110 17.24 0.32 -8.42
N ASN A 111 18.56 0.20 -8.28
CA ASN A 111 19.49 1.20 -8.78
C ASN A 111 19.37 1.33 -10.31
N ASP A 112 19.56 2.54 -10.85
CA ASP A 112 19.56 2.81 -12.31
C ASP A 112 20.43 1.82 -13.09
N ARG A 113 21.57 1.39 -12.53
CA ARG A 113 22.42 0.36 -13.12
C ARG A 113 21.68 -0.95 -13.32
N PHE A 114 20.98 -1.45 -12.30
CA PHE A 114 20.25 -2.71 -12.38
C PHE A 114 19.05 -2.61 -13.32
N ILE A 115 18.39 -1.45 -13.38
CA ILE A 115 17.27 -1.22 -14.29
C ILE A 115 17.74 -1.37 -15.75
N GLN A 116 18.88 -0.77 -16.10
CA GLN A 116 19.43 -0.84 -17.46
C GLN A 116 20.03 -2.21 -17.79
N GLU A 117 20.78 -2.80 -16.86
CA GLU A 117 21.50 -4.06 -17.09
C GLU A 117 20.55 -5.26 -17.20
N TYR A 118 19.45 -5.25 -16.43
CA TYR A 118 18.50 -6.36 -16.35
C TYR A 118 17.15 -6.06 -17.05
N ASP A 119 17.05 -4.95 -17.77
CA ASP A 119 15.85 -4.49 -18.48
C ASP A 119 14.59 -4.57 -17.61
N LEU A 120 14.70 -4.00 -16.40
CA LEU A 120 13.63 -4.07 -15.40
C LEU A 120 12.45 -3.18 -15.83
N ASN A 121 11.24 -3.71 -15.77
CA ASN A 121 10.08 -3.01 -16.29
C ASN A 121 9.31 -2.25 -15.19
N ILE A 122 9.39 -0.92 -15.25
CA ILE A 122 8.67 -0.04 -14.32
C ILE A 122 7.14 -0.18 -14.41
N ILE A 123 6.61 -0.56 -15.58
CA ILE A 123 5.16 -0.77 -15.78
C ILE A 123 4.66 -1.91 -14.87
N THR A 124 5.48 -2.93 -14.64
CA THR A 124 5.16 -4.02 -13.71
C THR A 124 4.88 -3.49 -12.31
N SER A 125 5.72 -2.58 -11.80
CA SER A 125 5.51 -1.94 -10.50
C SER A 125 4.24 -1.07 -10.46
N ILE A 126 4.02 -0.26 -11.51
CA ILE A 126 2.83 0.60 -11.61
C ILE A 126 1.55 -0.25 -11.55
N LEU A 127 1.50 -1.37 -12.28
CA LEU A 127 0.34 -2.24 -12.30
C LEU A 127 0.13 -2.96 -10.97
N ILE A 128 1.18 -3.53 -10.38
CA ILE A 128 1.11 -4.22 -9.09
C ILE A 128 0.59 -3.27 -8.01
N PHE A 129 1.24 -2.12 -7.83
CA PHE A 129 0.84 -1.19 -6.78
C PHE A 129 -0.46 -0.44 -7.10
N GLY A 130 -0.81 -0.27 -8.38
CA GLY A 130 -2.13 0.19 -8.79
C GLY A 130 -3.24 -0.77 -8.33
N VAL A 131 -3.07 -2.08 -8.54
CA VAL A 131 -4.00 -3.11 -8.06
C VAL A 131 -4.07 -3.11 -6.53
N ILE A 132 -2.93 -3.00 -5.83
CA ILE A 132 -2.90 -2.85 -4.37
C ILE A 132 -3.72 -1.64 -3.91
N GLY A 133 -3.58 -0.49 -4.59
CA GLY A 133 -4.37 0.70 -4.34
C GLY A 133 -5.88 0.45 -4.50
N VAL A 134 -6.29 -0.23 -5.57
CA VAL A 134 -7.69 -0.63 -5.78
C VAL A 134 -8.21 -1.51 -4.65
N LEU A 135 -7.47 -2.56 -4.29
CA LEU A 135 -7.86 -3.47 -3.20
C LEU A 135 -8.02 -2.72 -1.87
N TYR A 136 -7.08 -1.82 -1.56
CA TYR A 136 -7.16 -0.96 -0.38
C TYR A 136 -8.42 -0.07 -0.41
N ALA A 137 -8.71 0.57 -1.54
CA ALA A 137 -9.89 1.42 -1.70
C ALA A 137 -11.21 0.67 -1.54
N LEU A 138 -11.28 -0.58 -2.03
CA LEU A 138 -12.44 -1.44 -1.84
C LEU A 138 -12.66 -1.74 -0.36
N MET A 139 -11.58 -2.01 0.39
CA MET A 139 -11.68 -2.26 1.84
C MET A 139 -12.08 -1.02 2.63
N ASP A 140 -11.52 0.16 2.31
CA ASP A 140 -11.92 1.42 2.94
C ASP A 140 -13.40 1.72 2.68
N ASN A 141 -13.85 1.60 1.43
CA ASN A 141 -15.26 1.79 1.06
C ASN A 141 -16.18 0.78 1.78
N PHE A 142 -15.79 -0.49 1.88
CA PHE A 142 -16.56 -1.51 2.58
C PHE A 142 -16.70 -1.21 4.07
N LEU A 143 -15.59 -0.87 4.74
CA LEU A 143 -15.59 -0.55 6.17
C LEU A 143 -16.35 0.75 6.46
N GLN A 144 -16.26 1.75 5.58
CA GLN A 144 -17.01 2.98 5.74
C GLN A 144 -18.53 2.76 5.60
N ARG A 145 -18.96 1.95 4.63
CA ARG A 145 -20.39 1.59 4.48
C ARG A 145 -20.90 0.82 5.72
N ARG A 146 -20.10 -0.13 6.23
CA ARG A 146 -20.41 -0.86 7.48
C ARG A 146 -20.60 0.09 8.66
N GLN A 147 -19.71 1.08 8.83
CA GLN A 147 -19.84 2.08 9.89
C GLN A 147 -21.09 2.96 9.73
N ALA A 148 -21.45 3.32 8.51
CA ALA A 148 -22.66 4.12 8.25
C ALA A 148 -23.95 3.36 8.59
N LEU A 149 -23.98 2.04 8.43
CA LEU A 149 -25.12 1.19 8.80
C LEU A 149 -25.26 0.94 10.31
N LEU A 150 -24.19 1.13 11.08
CA LEU A 150 -24.15 0.92 12.54
C LEU A 150 -24.37 2.22 13.34
N ARG A 151 -24.56 3.35 12.66
CA ARG A 151 -24.91 4.65 13.24
C ARG A 151 -26.40 4.90 13.13
#